data_AF-A0A5B7JD92-F1
#
_entry.id   AF-A0A5B7JD92-F1
#
_cell.length_a   1.000
_cell.length_b   1.000
_cell.length_c   1.000
_cell.angle_alpha   90.00
_cell.angle_beta   90.00
_cell.angle_gamma   90.00
#
_symmetry.space_group_name_H-M   'P 1'
#
loop_
_entity.id
_entity.type
_entity.pdbx_description
1 polymer ?
#
loop_
_entity_poly.entity_id
_entity_poly.type
_entity_poly.pdbx_seq_one_letter_code
_entity_poly.pdbx_strand_id
1 'polypeptide(L)'
;MFQVKVRKDLQSMLRAGGSSDGGQALHHERHLLPQTLHLTHHRLEELRLKLEIRKMEIEAEERRELKRLAAEERAREAEERRDIQRLAAEKELLPEFDEAKVAEWFVRFERKAKEFAWSRETWVGLVVNKLKEKALEVYDKMSADDLDDYEKFKAHMSCDQKPIACNLEERESELVTPTSSVLVHWSKCLRDGLEARVLTLSRP
;
A
#
# COMPACT_ATOMS: atom_id res chain seq x y z
N MET A 1 -49.86 37.68 -23.35
CA MET A 1 -51.07 38.44 -22.94
C MET A 1 -51.03 39.04 -21.53
N PHE A 2 -50.10 38.63 -20.65
CA PHE A 2 -50.04 39.09 -19.25
C PHE A 2 -49.26 40.40 -18.99
N GLN A 3 -48.50 40.89 -19.96
CA GLN A 3 -47.65 42.10 -19.80
C GLN A 3 -48.40 43.44 -19.98
N VAL A 4 -49.60 43.43 -20.57
CA VAL A 4 -50.35 44.67 -20.85
C VAL A 4 -51.26 45.09 -19.68
N LYS A 5 -51.64 44.15 -18.82
CA LYS A 5 -52.59 44.39 -17.72
C LYS A 5 -51.96 45.18 -16.57
N VAL A 6 -50.69 44.92 -16.24
CA VAL A 6 -49.98 45.56 -15.11
C VAL A 6 -49.77 47.07 -15.33
N ARG A 7 -49.67 47.53 -16.59
CA ARG A 7 -49.50 48.96 -16.89
C ARG A 7 -50.78 49.79 -16.76
N LYS A 8 -51.97 49.20 -16.92
CA LYS A 8 -53.23 49.94 -16.76
C LYS A 8 -53.60 50.16 -15.29
N ASP A 9 -53.20 49.24 -14.41
CA ASP A 9 -53.50 49.34 -12.98
C ASP A 9 -52.60 50.36 -12.26
N LEU A 10 -51.33 50.54 -12.70
CA LEU A 10 -50.51 51.63 -12.19
C LEU A 10 -51.02 53.01 -12.61
N GLN A 11 -51.62 53.13 -13.80
CA GLN A 11 -52.07 54.42 -14.33
C GLN A 11 -53.44 54.86 -13.76
N SER A 12 -54.25 53.93 -13.24
CA SER A 12 -55.50 54.26 -12.53
C SER A 12 -55.24 54.67 -11.08
N MET A 13 -54.23 54.11 -10.42
CA MET A 13 -53.84 54.50 -9.06
C MET A 13 -53.27 55.93 -8.99
N LEU A 14 -52.57 56.38 -10.04
CA LEU A 14 -51.98 57.73 -10.11
C LEU A 14 -53.00 58.86 -10.37
N ARG A 15 -54.27 58.54 -10.65
CA ARG A 15 -55.28 59.55 -11.05
C ARG A 15 -56.40 59.77 -10.01
N ALA A 16 -56.42 59.03 -8.91
CA ALA A 16 -57.46 59.09 -7.87
C ALA A 16 -57.03 59.79 -6.57
N GLY A 17 -55.76 60.18 -6.41
CA GLY A 17 -55.24 60.82 -5.20
C GLY A 17 -55.29 62.35 -5.21
N GLY A 18 -56.41 62.95 -5.63
CA GLY A 18 -56.65 64.39 -5.56
C GLY A 18 -57.48 64.73 -4.34
N SER A 19 -56.91 64.67 -3.13
CA SER A 19 -57.53 65.26 -1.95
C SER A 19 -56.47 65.83 -1.00
N SER A 20 -56.76 67.05 -0.59
CA SER A 20 -55.93 68.00 0.10
C SER A 20 -55.64 67.59 1.54
N ASP A 21 -54.52 66.88 1.79
CA ASP A 21 -53.75 66.97 3.04
C ASP A 21 -52.34 66.33 2.93
N GLY A 22 -51.64 66.55 1.80
CA GLY A 22 -50.40 65.82 1.46
C GLY A 22 -49.09 66.45 1.95
N GLY A 23 -49.14 67.59 2.63
CA GLY A 23 -47.95 68.38 2.98
C GLY A 23 -47.13 67.84 4.15
N GLN A 24 -47.75 67.09 5.06
CA GLN A 24 -47.09 66.60 6.29
C GLN A 24 -46.52 65.17 6.16
N ALA A 25 -47.05 64.33 5.27
CA ALA A 25 -46.57 62.96 5.08
C ALA A 25 -45.21 62.89 4.35
N LEU A 26 -44.98 63.73 3.33
CA LEU A 26 -43.74 63.73 2.54
C LEU A 26 -42.52 64.31 3.29
N HIS A 27 -42.75 65.14 4.31
CA HIS A 27 -41.66 65.68 5.14
C HIS A 27 -41.14 64.66 6.16
N HIS A 28 -41.97 63.74 6.62
CA HIS A 28 -41.56 62.66 7.52
C HIS A 28 -40.75 61.57 6.78
N GLU A 29 -41.14 61.26 5.53
CA GLU A 29 -40.47 60.26 4.70
C GLU A 29 -39.06 60.69 4.24
N ARG A 30 -38.84 61.99 3.96
CA ARG A 30 -37.51 62.54 3.65
C ARG A 30 -36.53 62.53 4.83
N HIS A 31 -37.02 62.50 6.06
CA HIS A 31 -36.18 62.54 7.26
C HIS A 31 -35.77 61.15 7.78
N LEU A 32 -36.49 60.11 7.34
CA LEU A 32 -36.24 58.70 7.72
C LEU A 32 -35.28 57.98 6.75
N LEU A 33 -35.23 58.40 5.48
CA LEU A 33 -34.32 57.84 4.46
C LEU A 33 -32.82 57.89 4.81
N PRO A 34 -32.27 58.97 5.39
CA PRO A 34 -30.86 59.01 5.80
C PRO A 34 -30.54 58.03 6.94
N GLN A 35 -31.49 57.84 7.88
CA GLN A 35 -31.30 56.95 9.03
C GLN A 35 -31.34 55.48 8.63
N THR A 36 -32.24 55.13 7.70
CA THR A 36 -32.32 53.76 7.15
C THR A 36 -31.09 53.43 6.32
N LEU A 37 -30.57 54.37 5.52
CA LEU A 37 -29.32 54.19 4.78
C LEU A 37 -28.13 53.96 5.71
N HIS A 38 -27.98 54.74 6.79
CA HIS A 38 -26.89 54.57 7.75
C HIS A 38 -26.95 53.20 8.46
N LEU A 39 -28.15 52.74 8.84
CA LEU A 39 -28.35 51.43 9.44
C LEU A 39 -28.03 50.29 8.46
N THR A 40 -28.41 50.42 7.19
CA THR A 40 -28.07 49.43 6.16
C THR A 40 -26.58 49.37 5.87
N HIS A 41 -25.90 50.53 5.82
CA HIS A 41 -24.46 50.61 5.64
C HIS A 41 -23.71 49.93 6.80
N HIS A 42 -24.10 50.22 8.05
CA HIS A 42 -23.53 49.57 9.24
C HIS A 42 -23.68 48.04 9.18
N ARG A 43 -24.88 47.55 8.83
CA ARG A 43 -25.15 46.11 8.71
C ARG A 43 -24.33 45.44 7.60
N LEU A 44 -24.06 46.13 6.50
CA LEU A 44 -23.21 45.61 5.41
C LEU A 44 -21.74 45.52 5.84
N GLU A 45 -21.22 46.53 6.55
CA GLU A 45 -19.86 46.50 7.08
C GLU A 45 -19.67 45.40 8.14
N GLU A 46 -20.66 45.17 9.02
CA GLU A 46 -20.63 44.03 9.94
C GLU A 46 -20.57 42.68 9.21
N LEU A 47 -21.36 42.51 8.14
CA LEU A 47 -21.35 41.28 7.35
C LEU A 47 -20.02 41.10 6.63
N ARG A 48 -19.46 42.18 6.08
CA ARG A 48 -18.14 42.18 5.43
C ARG A 48 -17.06 41.74 6.41
N LEU A 49 -17.02 42.33 7.61
CA LEU A 49 -16.05 41.95 8.65
C LEU A 49 -16.21 40.49 9.08
N LYS A 50 -17.45 40.01 9.24
CA LYS A 50 -17.72 38.59 9.56
C LYS A 50 -17.19 37.65 8.48
N LEU A 51 -17.37 37.99 7.22
CA LEU A 51 -16.84 37.20 6.10
C LEU A 51 -15.32 37.22 6.06
N GLU A 52 -14.69 38.37 6.30
CA GLU A 52 -13.23 38.48 6.33
C GLU A 52 -12.62 37.66 7.48
N ILE A 53 -13.21 37.73 8.68
CA ILE A 53 -12.80 36.89 9.82
C ILE A 53 -12.94 35.41 9.45
N ARG A 54 -14.09 35.02 8.90
CA ARG A 54 -14.33 33.62 8.55
C ARG A 54 -13.35 33.12 7.48
N LYS A 55 -13.01 33.96 6.51
CA LYS A 55 -12.01 33.67 5.49
C LYS A 55 -10.63 33.47 6.12
N MET A 56 -10.20 34.37 6.99
CA MET A 56 -8.91 34.23 7.70
C MET A 56 -8.87 32.98 8.59
N GLU A 57 -9.96 32.62 9.25
CA GLU A 57 -10.05 31.37 10.03
C GLU A 57 -9.84 30.13 9.17
N ILE A 58 -10.50 30.09 8.00
CA ILE A 58 -10.37 28.98 7.05
C ILE A 58 -8.93 28.89 6.53
N GLU A 59 -8.36 30.01 6.07
CA GLU A 59 -6.98 30.02 5.56
C GLU A 59 -5.95 29.67 6.65
N ALA A 60 -6.20 30.08 7.90
CA ALA A 60 -5.35 29.70 9.02
C ALA A 60 -5.43 28.20 9.31
N GLU A 61 -6.63 27.62 9.22
CA GLU A 61 -6.84 26.20 9.42
C GLU A 61 -6.21 25.35 8.31
N GLU A 62 -6.42 25.72 7.05
CA GLU A 62 -5.78 25.07 5.90
C GLU A 62 -4.25 25.10 6.04
N ARG A 63 -3.69 26.22 6.49
CA ARG A 63 -2.26 26.36 6.74
C ARG A 63 -1.76 25.46 7.88
N ARG A 64 -2.56 25.23 8.92
CA ARG A 64 -2.22 24.30 10.01
C ARG A 64 -2.25 22.87 9.49
N GLU A 65 -3.29 22.49 8.75
CA GLU A 65 -3.41 21.15 8.17
C GLU A 65 -2.28 20.85 7.18
N LEU A 66 -1.93 21.79 6.30
CA LEU A 66 -0.80 21.62 5.38
C LEU A 66 0.52 21.40 6.12
N LYS A 67 0.74 22.14 7.22
CA LYS A 67 1.93 21.95 8.07
C LYS A 67 1.93 20.60 8.77
N ARG A 68 0.77 20.13 9.24
CA ARG A 68 0.60 18.82 9.88
C ARG A 68 0.94 17.69 8.90
N LEU A 69 0.34 17.71 7.71
CA LEU A 69 0.59 16.73 6.66
C LEU A 69 2.07 16.73 6.23
N ALA A 70 2.66 17.89 6.01
CA ALA A 70 4.08 18.00 5.65
C ALA A 70 5.02 17.54 6.79
N ALA A 71 4.61 17.62 8.05
CA ALA A 71 5.39 17.09 9.17
C ALA A 71 5.26 15.55 9.24
N GLU A 72 4.06 15.03 9.02
CA GLU A 72 3.79 13.59 8.98
C GLU A 72 4.54 12.89 7.83
N GLU A 73 4.53 13.48 6.63
CA GLU A 73 5.28 12.98 5.49
C GLU A 73 6.79 12.95 5.77
N ARG A 74 7.36 14.04 6.31
CA ARG A 74 8.77 14.06 6.71
C ARG A 74 9.10 13.03 7.79
N ALA A 75 8.20 12.79 8.74
CA ALA A 75 8.39 11.78 9.77
C ALA A 75 8.42 10.36 9.16
N ARG A 76 7.51 10.09 8.21
CA ARG A 76 7.48 8.82 7.47
C ARG A 76 8.75 8.60 6.65
N GLU A 77 9.18 9.62 5.89
CA GLU A 77 10.43 9.55 5.10
C GLU A 77 11.66 9.35 6.00
N ALA A 78 11.69 10.00 7.16
CA ALA A 78 12.80 9.85 8.10
C ALA A 78 12.85 8.43 8.69
N GLU A 79 11.70 7.81 8.97
CA GLU A 79 11.63 6.44 9.44
C GLU A 79 12.07 5.44 8.37
N GLU A 80 11.60 5.60 7.14
CA GLU A 80 12.03 4.77 6.01
C GLU A 80 13.56 4.84 5.80
N ARG A 81 14.14 6.04 5.89
CA ARG A 81 15.61 6.22 5.83
C ARG A 81 16.34 5.48 6.95
N ARG A 82 15.79 5.48 8.17
CA ARG A 82 16.38 4.75 9.30
C ARG A 82 16.33 3.26 9.08
N ASP A 83 15.23 2.74 8.56
CA ASP A 83 15.09 1.30 8.29
C ASP A 83 16.04 0.84 7.18
N ILE A 84 16.20 1.63 6.12
CA ILE A 84 17.22 1.37 5.08
C ILE A 84 18.63 1.35 5.69
N GLN A 85 18.97 2.32 6.54
CA GLN A 85 20.28 2.37 7.21
C GLN A 85 20.49 1.18 8.15
N ARG A 86 19.45 0.76 8.87
CA ARG A 86 19.48 -0.41 9.76
C ARG A 86 19.77 -1.67 8.97
N LEU A 87 19.02 -1.94 7.89
CA LEU A 87 19.24 -3.09 7.03
C LEU A 87 20.65 -3.10 6.41
N ALA A 88 21.16 -1.93 6.00
CA ALA A 88 22.53 -1.81 5.49
C ALA A 88 23.58 -2.17 6.56
N ALA A 89 23.39 -1.71 7.80
CA ALA A 89 24.30 -2.07 8.90
C ALA A 89 24.20 -3.56 9.27
N GLU A 90 23.01 -4.13 9.27
CA GLU A 90 22.79 -5.57 9.52
C GLU A 90 23.50 -6.43 8.47
N LYS A 91 23.49 -6.00 7.19
CA LYS A 91 24.20 -6.68 6.11
C LYS A 91 25.72 -6.77 6.33
N GLU A 92 26.34 -5.74 6.92
CA GLU A 92 27.79 -5.76 7.21
C GLU A 92 28.15 -6.76 8.32
N LEU A 93 27.19 -7.12 9.18
CA LEU A 93 27.39 -8.07 10.28
C LEU A 93 27.25 -9.53 9.85
N LEU A 94 26.82 -9.79 8.61
CA LEU A 94 26.61 -11.13 8.08
C LEU A 94 27.93 -11.82 7.73
N PRO A 95 28.13 -13.09 8.12
CA PRO A 95 29.27 -13.89 7.68
C PRO A 95 29.35 -13.96 6.16
N GLU A 96 30.57 -14.00 5.61
CA GLU A 96 30.76 -14.21 4.17
C GLU A 96 30.17 -15.56 3.73
N PHE A 97 29.44 -15.54 2.61
CA PHE A 97 28.79 -16.72 2.06
C PHE A 97 29.81 -17.63 1.37
N ASP A 98 29.73 -18.92 1.71
CA ASP A 98 30.59 -20.00 1.20
C ASP A 98 29.71 -21.10 0.59
N GLU A 99 29.74 -21.23 -0.74
CA GLU A 99 28.99 -22.24 -1.49
C GLU A 99 29.41 -23.67 -1.19
N ALA A 100 30.63 -23.91 -0.70
CA ALA A 100 31.06 -25.26 -0.34
C ALA A 100 30.44 -25.72 0.99
N LYS A 101 29.98 -24.78 1.82
CA LYS A 101 29.58 -25.01 3.22
C LYS A 101 28.28 -24.31 3.60
N VAL A 102 27.30 -24.30 2.71
CA VAL A 102 26.04 -23.59 2.94
C VAL A 102 25.29 -24.01 4.19
N ALA A 103 25.26 -25.30 4.50
CA ALA A 103 24.64 -25.78 5.74
C ALA A 103 25.31 -25.20 7.00
N GLU A 104 26.65 -25.14 7.04
CA GLU A 104 27.38 -24.54 8.16
C GLU A 104 27.22 -23.01 8.19
N TRP A 105 27.15 -22.38 7.03
CA TRP A 105 26.93 -20.94 6.91
C TRP A 105 25.58 -20.53 7.49
N PHE A 106 24.50 -21.24 7.15
CA PHE A 106 23.16 -20.97 7.70
C PHE A 106 23.14 -21.09 9.24
N VAL A 107 23.85 -22.05 9.82
CA VAL A 107 23.97 -22.15 11.29
C VAL A 107 24.65 -20.92 11.90
N ARG A 108 25.69 -20.38 11.24
CA ARG A 108 26.36 -19.15 11.69
C ARG A 108 25.46 -17.93 11.55
N PHE A 109 24.74 -17.82 10.43
CA PHE A 109 23.74 -16.80 10.18
C PHE A 109 22.66 -16.82 11.26
N GLU A 110 22.02 -17.96 11.52
CA GLU A 110 20.95 -18.10 12.51
C GLU A 110 21.40 -17.73 13.92
N ARG A 111 22.66 -18.05 14.27
CA ARG A 111 23.24 -17.64 15.54
C ARG A 111 23.35 -16.12 15.64
N LYS A 112 23.83 -15.46 14.59
CA LYS A 112 23.94 -14.00 14.51
C LYS A 112 22.56 -13.33 14.49
N ALA A 113 21.63 -13.86 13.73
CA ALA A 113 20.26 -13.37 13.67
C ALA A 113 19.57 -13.41 15.04
N LYS A 114 19.81 -14.47 15.82
CA LYS A 114 19.35 -14.54 17.21
C LYS A 114 20.06 -13.55 18.13
N GLU A 115 21.38 -13.41 17.99
CA GLU A 115 22.20 -12.47 18.78
C GLU A 115 21.76 -11.01 18.59
N PHE A 116 21.38 -10.64 17.37
CA PHE A 116 20.90 -9.30 17.02
C PHE A 116 19.37 -9.16 17.02
N ALA A 117 18.65 -10.21 17.41
CA ALA A 117 17.18 -10.25 17.45
C ALA A 117 16.51 -9.82 16.13
N TRP A 118 17.05 -10.24 14.99
CA TRP A 118 16.46 -9.96 13.68
C TRP A 118 15.12 -10.68 13.50
N SER A 119 14.12 -9.97 12.97
CA SER A 119 12.80 -10.57 12.66
C SER A 119 12.94 -11.65 11.61
N ARG A 120 12.27 -12.79 11.80
CA ARG A 120 12.34 -13.92 10.86
C ARG A 120 11.86 -13.56 9.45
N GLU A 121 10.93 -12.61 9.37
CA GLU A 121 10.39 -12.08 8.11
C GLU A 121 11.46 -11.39 7.25
N THR A 122 12.52 -10.85 7.85
CA THR A 122 13.60 -10.17 7.11
C THR A 122 14.78 -11.09 6.77
N TRP A 123 14.80 -12.32 7.29
CA TRP A 123 15.96 -13.21 7.17
C TRP A 123 16.27 -13.58 5.72
N VAL A 124 15.25 -13.89 4.91
CA VAL A 124 15.46 -14.24 3.49
C VAL A 124 16.06 -13.05 2.75
N GLY A 125 15.52 -11.83 2.92
CA GLY A 125 16.08 -10.62 2.33
C GLY A 125 17.54 -10.33 2.75
N LEU A 126 17.89 -10.60 4.01
CA LEU A 126 19.26 -10.49 4.50
C LEU A 126 20.20 -11.54 3.87
N VAL A 127 19.73 -12.78 3.71
CA VAL A 127 20.52 -13.87 3.13
C VAL A 127 20.74 -13.66 1.63
N VAL A 128 19.71 -13.29 0.88
CA VAL A 128 19.77 -13.07 -0.59
C VAL A 128 20.87 -12.08 -0.97
N ASN A 129 21.05 -11.06 -0.15
CA ASN A 129 22.10 -10.05 -0.30
C ASN A 129 23.54 -10.58 -0.21
N LYS A 130 23.73 -11.80 0.28
CA LYS A 130 25.04 -12.47 0.46
C LYS A 130 25.21 -13.67 -0.46
N LEU A 131 24.17 -14.15 -1.12
CA LEU A 131 24.25 -15.26 -2.05
C LEU A 131 25.19 -14.95 -3.21
N LYS A 132 25.82 -16.01 -3.74
CA LYS A 132 26.71 -15.95 -4.89
C LYS A 132 26.30 -17.04 -5.90
N GLU A 133 26.66 -16.80 -7.16
CA GLU A 133 26.55 -17.70 -8.32
C GLU A 133 25.35 -18.66 -8.27
N LYS A 134 25.59 -19.94 -7.96
CA LYS A 134 24.58 -21.01 -8.03
C LYS A 134 23.43 -20.78 -7.06
N ALA A 135 23.70 -20.25 -5.88
CA ALA A 135 22.65 -19.98 -4.90
C ALA A 135 21.72 -18.85 -5.37
N LEU A 136 22.25 -17.90 -6.15
CA LEU A 136 21.43 -16.85 -6.75
C LEU A 136 20.56 -17.40 -7.88
N GLU A 137 21.08 -18.31 -8.71
CA GLU A 137 20.27 -18.98 -9.74
C GLU A 137 19.11 -19.80 -9.16
N VAL A 138 19.31 -20.39 -7.98
CA VAL A 138 18.27 -21.12 -7.26
C VAL A 138 17.23 -20.15 -6.70
N TYR A 139 17.67 -19.03 -6.13
CA TYR A 139 16.78 -17.96 -5.65
C TYR A 139 15.89 -17.41 -6.77
N ASP A 140 16.46 -17.11 -7.94
CA ASP A 140 15.73 -16.53 -9.08
C ASP A 140 14.63 -17.46 -9.64
N LYS A 141 14.71 -18.76 -9.34
CA LYS A 141 13.73 -19.77 -9.76
C LYS A 141 12.66 -20.08 -8.70
N MET A 142 12.81 -19.57 -7.48
CA MET A 142 11.83 -19.81 -6.41
C MET A 142 10.55 -19.02 -6.60
N SER A 143 9.46 -19.58 -6.10
CA SER A 143 8.18 -18.88 -6.00
C SER A 143 8.19 -17.89 -4.82
N ALA A 144 7.32 -16.87 -4.88
CA ALA A 144 7.16 -15.94 -3.77
C ALA A 144 6.74 -16.66 -2.46
N ASP A 145 5.90 -17.68 -2.56
CA ASP A 145 5.42 -18.47 -1.41
C ASP A 145 6.55 -19.26 -0.72
N ASP A 146 7.60 -19.63 -1.46
CA ASP A 146 8.78 -20.30 -0.92
C ASP A 146 9.77 -19.30 -0.29
N LEU A 147 9.76 -18.05 -0.75
CA LEU A 147 10.59 -16.96 -0.22
C LEU A 147 10.02 -16.34 1.05
N ASP A 148 8.70 -16.41 1.26
CA ASP A 148 8.07 -15.94 2.50
C ASP A 148 8.30 -16.89 3.69
N ASP A 149 8.70 -18.14 3.44
CA ASP A 149 9.03 -19.13 4.47
C ASP A 149 10.53 -19.44 4.48
N TYR A 150 11.22 -18.92 5.50
CA TYR A 150 12.65 -19.13 5.68
C TYR A 150 13.07 -20.61 5.68
N GLU A 151 12.26 -21.52 6.22
CA GLU A 151 12.62 -22.94 6.26
C GLU A 151 12.52 -23.58 4.86
N LYS A 152 11.52 -23.19 4.06
CA LYS A 152 11.42 -23.64 2.66
C LYS A 152 12.56 -23.08 1.82
N PHE A 153 12.85 -21.79 1.97
CA PHE A 153 13.98 -21.14 1.30
C PHE A 153 15.31 -21.86 1.63
N LYS A 154 15.58 -22.12 2.92
CA LYS A 154 16.77 -22.83 3.37
C LYS A 154 16.85 -24.26 2.83
N ALA A 155 15.72 -24.95 2.75
CA ALA A 155 15.65 -26.31 2.20
C ALA A 155 16.07 -26.34 0.72
N HIS A 156 15.53 -25.44 -0.11
CA HIS A 156 15.92 -25.35 -1.52
C HIS A 156 17.42 -25.03 -1.69
N MET A 157 17.92 -24.04 -0.93
CA MET A 157 19.34 -23.67 -0.95
C MET A 157 20.28 -24.81 -0.55
N SER A 158 19.84 -25.67 0.37
CA SER A 158 20.64 -26.80 0.87
C SER A 158 20.56 -28.05 0.00
N CYS A 159 19.48 -28.21 -0.78
CA CYS A 159 19.28 -29.35 -1.68
C CYS A 159 20.08 -29.21 -2.98
N ASP A 160 20.07 -28.03 -3.61
CA ASP A 160 20.66 -27.85 -4.95
C ASP A 160 22.20 -27.84 -4.97
N GLN A 161 22.84 -27.64 -3.81
CA GLN A 161 24.31 -27.65 -3.70
C GLN A 161 24.92 -29.04 -3.48
N LYS A 162 24.08 -30.07 -3.30
CA LYS A 162 24.53 -31.46 -3.32
C LYS A 162 24.24 -32.04 -4.70
N PRO A 163 25.25 -32.43 -5.49
CA PRO A 163 24.96 -33.27 -6.63
C PRO A 163 24.48 -34.61 -6.07
N ILE A 164 23.21 -34.93 -6.34
CA ILE A 164 22.55 -36.22 -6.11
C ILE A 164 21.89 -36.34 -4.72
N ALA A 165 20.59 -36.66 -4.76
CA ALA A 165 19.69 -37.08 -3.67
C ALA A 165 18.92 -35.99 -2.89
N CYS A 166 18.18 -35.12 -3.59
CA CYS A 166 16.85 -34.72 -3.10
C CYS A 166 15.81 -35.28 -4.07
N ASN A 167 15.63 -36.60 -4.07
CA ASN A 167 14.39 -37.17 -4.62
C ASN A 167 13.28 -36.75 -3.68
N LEU A 168 12.25 -36.11 -4.24
CA LEU A 168 10.94 -36.08 -3.62
C LEU A 168 10.57 -37.52 -3.26
N GLU A 169 10.45 -37.81 -1.97
CA GLU A 169 9.58 -38.90 -1.54
C GLU A 169 8.15 -38.44 -1.86
N GLU A 170 7.74 -38.68 -3.10
CA GLU A 170 6.33 -38.81 -3.44
C GLU A 170 5.78 -39.94 -2.55
N ARG A 171 5.16 -39.57 -1.44
CA ARG A 171 4.33 -40.47 -0.65
C ARG A 171 3.08 -40.82 -1.46
N GLU A 172 3.22 -41.70 -2.44
CA GLU A 172 2.09 -42.47 -2.94
C GLU A 172 1.66 -43.43 -1.83
N SER A 173 0.53 -43.11 -1.24
CA SER A 173 -0.15 -43.93 -0.25
C SER A 173 -0.91 -45.02 -1.02
N GLU A 174 -0.27 -46.13 -1.36
CA GLU A 174 -0.97 -47.29 -1.92
C GLU A 174 -1.15 -48.41 -0.90
N LEU A 175 -2.44 -48.68 -0.67
CA LEU A 175 -2.98 -49.78 0.11
C LEU A 175 -2.61 -51.13 -0.52
N VAL A 176 -2.07 -51.98 0.34
CA VAL A 176 -1.80 -53.42 0.21
C VAL A 176 -2.90 -54.20 -0.51
N THR A 177 -2.55 -55.06 -1.47
CA THR A 177 -2.85 -56.51 -1.44
C THR A 177 -1.82 -57.34 -2.25
N PRO A 178 -1.59 -58.63 -1.91
CA PRO A 178 -0.44 -59.38 -2.41
C PRO A 178 -0.84 -60.40 -3.50
N THR A 179 -0.10 -60.44 -4.61
CA THR A 179 0.49 -61.65 -5.21
C THR A 179 1.12 -61.32 -6.56
N SER A 180 2.32 -61.86 -6.79
CA SER A 180 3.16 -61.73 -7.99
C SER A 180 4.19 -60.59 -7.94
N SER A 181 5.42 -60.98 -7.61
CA SER A 181 6.60 -60.11 -7.62
C SER A 181 7.06 -59.90 -9.06
N VAL A 182 6.63 -58.79 -9.68
CA VAL A 182 7.26 -58.27 -10.90
C VAL A 182 8.17 -57.11 -10.47
N LEU A 183 9.49 -57.34 -10.52
CA LEU A 183 10.47 -56.30 -10.26
C LEU A 183 10.70 -55.54 -11.56
N VAL A 184 10.08 -54.37 -11.71
CA VAL A 184 10.29 -53.50 -12.88
C VAL A 184 11.52 -52.62 -12.62
N HIS A 185 12.62 -52.93 -13.29
CA HIS A 185 13.86 -52.16 -13.20
C HIS A 185 13.89 -51.07 -14.27
N TRP A 186 13.75 -49.80 -13.87
CA TRP A 186 13.88 -48.65 -14.75
C TRP A 186 15.33 -48.15 -14.76
N SER A 187 16.03 -48.30 -15.88
CA SER A 187 17.37 -47.74 -16.07
C SER A 187 17.27 -46.47 -16.90
N LYS A 188 17.81 -45.36 -16.39
CA LYS A 188 17.74 -44.05 -17.05
C LYS A 188 18.91 -43.94 -18.05
N CYS A 189 18.61 -44.02 -19.35
CA CYS A 189 19.56 -43.65 -20.40
C CYS A 189 19.57 -42.13 -20.58
N LEU A 190 20.76 -41.53 -20.52
CA LEU A 190 20.99 -40.14 -20.89
C LEU A 190 20.79 -39.99 -22.40
N ARG A 191 19.81 -39.14 -22.78
CA ARG A 191 19.33 -38.81 -24.13
C ARG A 191 18.41 -39.85 -24.77
N ASP A 192 17.17 -39.41 -24.96
CA ASP A 192 16.13 -39.87 -25.88
C ASP A 192 15.44 -41.23 -25.57
N GLY A 193 14.27 -41.16 -24.93
CA GLY A 193 13.25 -42.21 -24.91
C GLY A 193 13.29 -43.20 -23.73
N LEU A 194 12.17 -43.35 -23.02
CA LEU A 194 11.94 -44.41 -22.02
C LEU A 194 11.61 -45.71 -22.75
N GLU A 195 12.54 -46.67 -22.80
CA GLU A 195 12.22 -48.07 -23.16
C GLU A 195 12.04 -48.91 -21.90
N ALA A 196 10.85 -49.51 -21.75
CA ALA A 196 10.59 -50.50 -20.72
C ALA A 196 11.01 -51.90 -21.24
N ARG A 197 12.00 -52.51 -20.59
CA ARG A 197 12.33 -53.94 -20.82
C ARG A 197 11.80 -54.78 -19.66
N VAL A 198 10.84 -55.65 -19.96
CA VAL A 198 10.35 -56.67 -19.04
C VAL A 198 11.30 -57.86 -19.10
N LEU A 199 12.03 -58.14 -18.02
CA LEU A 199 12.80 -59.37 -17.88
C LEU A 199 11.97 -60.39 -17.11
N THR A 200 11.57 -61.47 -17.77
CA THR A 200 10.97 -62.63 -17.13
C THR A 200 12.08 -63.57 -16.66
N LEU A 201 12.20 -63.73 -15.34
CA LEU A 201 13.04 -64.78 -14.75
C LEU A 201 12.30 -66.12 -14.86
N SER A 202 12.69 -66.95 -15.83
CA SER A 202 12.37 -68.38 -15.77
C SER A 202 13.18 -69.02 -14.64
N ARG A 203 12.48 -69.55 -13.64
CA ARG A 203 13.09 -70.39 -12.60
C ARG A 203 13.58 -71.72 -13.20
N PRO A 204 14.73 -72.25 -12.77
CA PRO A 204 15.19 -73.59 -13.12
C PRO A 204 14.32 -74.69 -12.51
#